data_AF-A0A3N4A8I8-F1
#
_entry.id   AF-A0A3N4A8I8-F1
#
_cell.length_a   1.000
_cell.length_b   1.000
_cell.length_c   1.000
_cell.angle_alpha   90.00
_cell.angle_beta   90.00
_cell.angle_gamma   90.00
#
_symmetry.space_group_name_H-M   'P 1'
#
loop_
_entity.id
_entity.type
_entity.pdbx_description
1 polymer ?
#
loop_
_entity_poly.entity_id
_entity_poly.type
_entity_poly.pdbx_seq_one_letter_code
_entity_poly.pdbx_strand_id
1 'polypeptide(L)'
;MGGHDGPEYATGISQPMVDNAKTYPESIQYLTEWLGQQAESFIWSSWGNYDLRHVAIQGEMDGALAPMLNYPHLNLKRLWRRTTGQRKKNGLVNALAFHGLVFEGDLHRGVDDARNIVRLLSFIDWSLEEKLARPPGSIS
;
A
#
# COMPACT_ATOMS: atom_id res chain seq x y z
N MET A 1 -29.43 23.17 -19.12
CA MET A 1 -29.24 21.82 -18.57
C MET A 1 -27.79 21.74 -18.12
N GLY A 2 -27.53 22.00 -16.85
CA GLY A 2 -26.18 21.91 -16.27
C GLY A 2 -25.96 20.48 -15.78
N GLY A 3 -25.15 19.72 -16.51
CA GLY A 3 -24.62 18.45 -16.04
C GLY A 3 -23.48 18.75 -15.07
N HIS A 4 -23.66 18.36 -13.81
CA HIS A 4 -22.61 18.29 -12.83
C HIS A 4 -21.64 17.17 -13.23
N ASP A 5 -20.52 17.51 -13.86
CA ASP A 5 -19.37 16.62 -13.88
C ASP A 5 -18.74 16.65 -12.48
N GLY A 6 -19.05 15.62 -11.69
CA GLY A 6 -18.40 15.36 -10.41
C GLY A 6 -16.91 15.02 -10.58
N PRO A 7 -16.13 14.93 -9.50
CA PRO A 7 -14.69 14.72 -9.58
C PRO A 7 -14.41 13.29 -10.08
N GLU A 8 -14.21 13.14 -11.38
CA GLU A 8 -13.80 11.88 -12.00
C GLU A 8 -12.35 11.52 -11.58
N TYR A 9 -12.31 10.66 -10.56
CA TYR A 9 -11.36 9.57 -10.29
C TYR A 9 -9.87 9.92 -10.13
N ALA A 10 -9.50 10.27 -8.90
CA ALA A 10 -8.09 10.29 -8.47
C ALA A 10 -7.35 8.95 -8.72
N THR A 11 -8.05 7.82 -8.86
CA THR A 11 -7.48 6.47 -9.03
C THR A 11 -7.51 5.92 -10.46
N GLY A 12 -8.17 6.60 -11.40
CA GLY A 12 -8.38 6.09 -12.77
C GLY A 12 -9.29 4.86 -12.89
N ILE A 13 -10.03 4.50 -11.83
CA ILE A 13 -10.96 3.35 -11.82
C ILE A 13 -12.34 3.82 -12.32
N SER A 14 -12.78 3.27 -13.45
CA SER A 14 -14.10 3.58 -14.03
C SER A 14 -15.23 2.73 -13.41
N GLN A 15 -16.47 3.23 -13.44
CA GLN A 15 -17.62 2.48 -12.93
C GLN A 15 -17.79 1.10 -13.59
N PRO A 16 -17.63 0.91 -14.91
CA PRO A 16 -17.69 -0.41 -15.52
C PRO A 16 -16.61 -1.37 -15.01
N MET A 17 -15.43 -0.89 -14.61
CA MET A 17 -14.41 -1.74 -13.99
C MET A 17 -14.88 -2.25 -12.61
N VAL A 18 -15.59 -1.42 -11.85
CA VAL A 18 -16.16 -1.79 -10.55
C VAL A 18 -17.31 -2.79 -10.74
N ASP A 19 -18.21 -2.52 -11.69
CA ASP A 19 -19.39 -3.37 -11.94
C ASP A 19 -19.02 -4.80 -12.36
N ASN A 20 -17.85 -4.97 -12.99
CA ASN A 20 -17.31 -6.26 -13.41
C ASN A 20 -16.22 -6.80 -12.45
N ALA A 21 -15.95 -6.10 -11.35
CA ALA A 21 -14.94 -6.53 -10.39
C ALA A 21 -15.46 -7.68 -9.54
N LYS A 22 -14.51 -8.42 -8.96
CA LYS A 22 -14.80 -9.36 -7.88
C LYS A 22 -15.24 -8.57 -6.65
N THR A 23 -16.09 -9.18 -5.84
CA THR A 23 -16.35 -8.69 -4.49
C THR A 23 -15.08 -8.72 -3.66
N TYR A 24 -15.08 -8.01 -2.54
CA TYR A 24 -13.93 -7.99 -1.65
C TYR A 24 -13.62 -9.40 -1.08
N PRO A 25 -14.58 -10.20 -0.56
CA PRO A 25 -14.30 -11.56 -0.10
C PRO A 25 -13.70 -12.47 -1.17
N GLU A 26 -14.22 -12.42 -2.40
CA GLU A 26 -13.66 -13.16 -3.53
C GLU A 26 -12.22 -12.71 -3.81
N SER A 27 -11.96 -11.41 -3.81
CA SER A 27 -10.61 -10.88 -4.01
C SER A 27 -9.63 -11.35 -2.93
N ILE A 28 -10.08 -11.43 -1.67
CA ILE A 28 -9.28 -11.96 -0.56
C ILE A 28 -9.00 -13.45 -0.72
N GLN A 29 -9.95 -14.24 -1.22
CA GLN A 29 -9.72 -15.65 -1.52
C GLN A 29 -8.61 -15.81 -2.57
N TYR A 30 -8.69 -15.07 -3.69
CA TYR A 30 -7.67 -15.11 -4.73
C TYR A 30 -6.30 -14.64 -4.21
N LEU A 31 -6.28 -13.61 -3.37
CA LEU A 31 -5.05 -13.15 -2.71
C LEU A 31 -4.46 -14.24 -1.80
N THR A 32 -5.29 -14.97 -1.06
CA THR A 32 -4.87 -16.05 -0.17
C THR A 32 -4.26 -17.21 -0.94
N GLU A 33 -4.91 -17.62 -2.03
CA GLU A 33 -4.41 -18.69 -2.90
C GLU A 33 -3.10 -18.29 -3.59
N TRP A 34 -3.01 -17.05 -4.07
CA TRP A 34 -1.80 -16.53 -4.72
C TRP A 34 -0.64 -16.38 -3.73
N LEU A 35 -0.91 -15.87 -2.53
CA LEU A 35 0.12 -15.68 -1.50
C LEU A 35 0.67 -17.05 -1.10
N GLY A 36 -0.19 -18.02 -0.80
CA GLY A 36 0.22 -19.35 -0.35
C GLY A 36 0.93 -19.32 1.01
N GLN A 37 1.74 -20.34 1.29
CA GLN A 37 2.48 -20.43 2.55
C GLN A 37 3.70 -19.52 2.56
N GLN A 38 3.77 -18.62 3.56
CA GLN A 38 4.91 -17.71 3.71
C GLN A 38 5.96 -18.29 4.65
N ALA A 39 7.21 -17.84 4.46
CA ALA A 39 8.28 -18.07 5.42
C ALA A 39 7.99 -17.36 6.76
N GLU A 40 8.61 -17.84 7.85
CA GLU A 40 8.49 -17.23 9.18
C GLU A 40 8.99 -15.77 9.19
N SER A 41 9.96 -15.43 8.35
CA SER A 41 10.51 -14.09 8.19
C SER A 41 9.69 -13.18 7.26
N PHE A 42 8.50 -13.60 6.82
CA PHE A 42 7.68 -12.79 5.93
C PHE A 42 7.17 -11.53 6.63
N ILE A 43 7.39 -10.41 5.96
CA ILE A 43 6.87 -9.10 6.32
C ILE A 43 6.16 -8.54 5.09
N TRP A 44 5.04 -7.87 5.31
CA TRP A 44 4.41 -7.11 4.24
C TRP A 44 4.55 -5.62 4.52
N SER A 45 4.48 -4.82 3.47
CA SER A 45 4.80 -3.42 3.57
C SER A 45 3.91 -2.58 2.67
N SER A 46 3.75 -1.33 3.05
CA SER A 46 3.04 -0.33 2.26
C SER A 46 3.72 1.02 2.42
N TRP A 47 3.40 1.96 1.52
CA TRP A 47 3.98 3.30 1.64
C TRP A 47 3.52 4.00 2.92
N GLY A 48 2.29 3.78 3.36
CA GLY A 48 1.79 4.39 4.60
C GLY A 48 0.75 3.56 5.32
N ASN A 49 0.35 4.02 6.51
CA ASN A 49 -0.65 3.33 7.33
C ASN A 49 -2.07 3.35 6.73
N TYR A 50 -2.30 4.09 5.65
CA TYR A 50 -3.61 4.11 5.00
C TYR A 50 -3.97 2.72 4.48
N ASP A 51 -3.06 2.08 3.73
CA ASP A 51 -3.28 0.74 3.16
C ASP A 51 -3.56 -0.30 4.24
N LEU A 52 -2.75 -0.29 5.31
CA LEU A 52 -2.94 -1.15 6.49
C LEU A 52 -4.32 -1.01 7.09
N ARG A 53 -4.72 0.23 7.39
CA ARG A 53 -6.02 0.49 8.01
C ARG A 53 -7.18 0.16 7.09
N HIS A 54 -7.05 0.48 5.81
CA HIS A 54 -8.10 0.26 4.83
C HIS A 54 -8.38 -1.23 4.66
N VAL A 55 -7.34 -2.05 4.47
CA VAL A 55 -7.50 -3.51 4.37
C VAL A 55 -8.06 -4.12 5.66
N ALA A 56 -7.58 -3.67 6.82
CA ALA A 56 -8.07 -4.17 8.11
C ALA A 56 -9.56 -3.86 8.31
N ILE A 57 -9.96 -2.61 8.14
CA ILE A 57 -11.35 -2.16 8.31
C ILE A 57 -12.26 -2.82 7.28
N GLN A 58 -11.87 -2.86 6.00
CA GLN A 58 -12.69 -3.49 4.97
C GLN A 58 -12.84 -5.00 5.23
N GLY A 59 -11.77 -5.65 5.69
CA GLY A 59 -11.83 -7.07 6.09
C GLY A 59 -12.77 -7.34 7.25
N GLU A 60 -12.83 -6.46 8.24
CA GLU A 60 -13.81 -6.54 9.33
C GLU A 60 -15.24 -6.33 8.84
N MET A 61 -15.45 -5.31 7.99
CA MET A 61 -16.77 -4.95 7.46
C MET A 61 -17.37 -6.05 6.58
N ASP A 62 -16.55 -6.66 5.73
CA ASP A 62 -17.01 -7.67 4.76
C ASP A 62 -16.82 -9.12 5.26
N GLY A 63 -16.33 -9.30 6.49
CA GLY A 63 -16.10 -10.63 7.08
C GLY A 63 -15.01 -11.45 6.38
N ALA A 64 -14.05 -10.78 5.72
CA ALA A 64 -12.98 -11.42 4.95
C ALA A 64 -11.62 -10.76 5.24
N LEU A 65 -10.94 -11.22 6.30
CA LEU A 65 -9.62 -10.69 6.65
C LEU A 65 -8.54 -11.14 5.66
N ALA A 66 -7.76 -10.17 5.20
CA ALA A 66 -6.68 -10.43 4.27
C ALA A 66 -5.52 -11.18 4.97
N PRO A 67 -4.94 -12.22 4.34
CA PRO A 67 -4.00 -13.13 5.01
C PRO A 67 -2.70 -12.45 5.46
N MET A 68 -2.26 -11.41 4.75
CA MET A 68 -1.05 -10.66 5.11
C MET A 68 -1.20 -9.91 6.44
N LEU A 69 -2.41 -9.64 6.92
CA LEU A 69 -2.64 -8.98 8.22
C LEU A 69 -2.14 -9.83 9.42
N ASN A 70 -1.93 -11.14 9.22
CA ASN A 70 -1.35 -12.04 10.21
C ASN A 70 0.18 -11.91 10.34
N TYR A 71 0.81 -11.09 9.51
CA TYR A 71 2.25 -10.87 9.48
C TYR A 71 2.61 -9.44 9.88
N PRO A 72 3.86 -9.21 10.34
CA PRO A 72 4.31 -7.87 10.65
C PRO A 72 4.14 -6.93 9.46
N HIS A 73 3.84 -5.66 9.75
CA HIS A 73 3.70 -4.61 8.75
C HIS A 73 4.83 -3.58 8.84
N LEU A 74 5.40 -3.20 7.70
CA LEU A 74 6.40 -2.14 7.62
C LEU A 74 5.88 -0.93 6.84
N ASN A 75 5.86 0.23 7.51
CA ASN A 75 5.58 1.51 6.88
C ASN A 75 6.86 2.06 6.20
N LEU A 76 6.94 1.88 4.88
CA LEU A 76 8.14 2.22 4.10
C LEU A 76 8.42 3.72 4.07
N LYS A 77 7.39 4.58 4.12
CA LYS A 77 7.61 6.02 4.24
C LYS A 77 8.29 6.39 5.56
N ARG A 78 7.93 5.74 6.67
CA ARG A 78 8.57 5.98 7.97
C ARG A 78 10.02 5.52 7.95
N LEU A 79 10.27 4.35 7.36
CA LEU A 79 11.60 3.80 7.20
C LEU A 79 12.48 4.70 6.32
N TRP A 80 12.01 5.05 5.12
CA TRP A 80 12.69 5.98 4.20
C TRP A 80 12.98 7.34 4.83
N ARG A 81 12.04 7.91 5.62
CA ARG A 81 12.27 9.17 6.34
C ARG A 81 13.37 9.06 7.40
N ARG A 82 13.50 7.90 8.05
CA ARG A 82 14.57 7.65 9.03
C ARG A 82 15.91 7.52 8.31
N THR A 83 15.96 6.80 7.20
CA THR A 83 17.17 6.67 6.37
C THR A 83 17.67 8.01 5.82
N THR A 84 16.76 8.86 5.34
CA THR A 84 17.11 10.12 4.66
C THR A 84 17.10 11.36 5.57
N GLY A 85 16.75 11.22 6.85
CA GLY A 85 16.60 12.34 7.79
C GLY A 85 15.42 13.28 7.47
N GLN A 86 14.52 12.90 6.56
CA GLN A 86 13.44 13.76 6.07
C GLN A 86 12.33 13.95 7.11
N ARG A 87 12.13 15.21 7.53
CA ARG A 87 11.14 15.58 8.56
C ARG A 87 9.78 16.00 7.99
N LYS A 88 9.69 16.39 6.72
CA LYS A 88 8.45 16.86 6.09
C LYS A 88 7.48 15.70 5.76
N LYS A 89 6.20 16.02 5.59
CA LYS A 89 5.18 15.09 5.07
C LYS A 89 5.42 14.87 3.57
N ASN A 90 6.40 14.03 3.23
CA ASN A 90 6.71 13.71 1.84
C ASN A 90 5.76 12.62 1.31
N GLY A 91 5.10 12.89 0.18
CA GLY A 91 4.37 11.87 -0.59
C GLY A 91 5.35 10.94 -1.33
N LEU A 92 4.83 9.89 -1.97
CA LEU A 92 5.63 8.95 -2.77
C LEU A 92 6.40 9.68 -3.87
N VAL A 93 5.73 10.57 -4.60
CA VAL A 93 6.33 11.41 -5.65
C VAL A 93 7.52 12.23 -5.13
N ASN A 94 7.39 12.86 -3.95
CA ASN A 94 8.49 13.64 -3.37
C ASN A 94 9.66 12.75 -2.94
N ALA A 95 9.40 11.52 -2.51
CA ALA A 95 10.45 10.58 -2.14
C ALA A 95 11.23 10.07 -3.35
N LEU A 96 10.55 9.85 -4.49
CA LEU A 96 11.18 9.55 -5.77
C LEU A 96 12.03 10.72 -6.25
N ALA A 97 11.45 11.93 -6.28
CA ALA A 97 12.14 13.13 -6.75
C ALA A 97 13.39 13.45 -5.92
N PHE A 98 13.38 13.16 -4.61
CA PHE A 98 14.55 13.29 -3.74
C PHE A 98 15.73 12.43 -4.21
N HIS A 99 15.47 11.28 -4.82
CA HIS A 99 16.48 10.38 -5.39
C HIS A 99 16.66 10.57 -6.90
N GLY A 100 16.15 11.67 -7.47
CA GLY A 100 16.23 11.96 -8.91
C GLY A 100 15.35 11.05 -9.78
N LEU A 101 14.38 10.36 -9.18
CA LEU A 101 13.45 9.48 -9.89
C LEU A 101 12.14 10.23 -10.20
N VAL A 102 11.56 9.90 -11.35
CA VAL A 102 10.23 10.38 -11.76
C VAL A 102 9.22 9.25 -11.53
N PHE A 103 8.02 9.61 -11.08
CA PHE A 103 6.93 8.64 -10.94
C PHE A 103 6.57 8.05 -12.31
N GLU A 104 6.46 6.73 -12.38
CA GLU A 104 6.10 6.01 -13.61
C GLU A 104 4.68 5.42 -13.51
N GLY A 105 3.86 5.60 -14.54
CA GLY A 105 2.47 5.12 -14.58
C GLY A 105 1.46 6.14 -14.03
N ASP A 106 0.28 5.64 -13.63
CA ASP A 106 -0.83 6.49 -13.18
C ASP A 106 -0.77 6.69 -11.67
N LEU A 107 -0.79 7.95 -11.23
CA LEU A 107 -0.79 8.27 -9.81
C LEU A 107 -2.06 7.71 -9.14
N HIS A 108 -1.91 7.11 -7.95
CA HIS A 108 -2.98 6.47 -7.18
C HIS A 108 -3.58 5.22 -7.82
N ARG A 109 -2.94 4.68 -8.86
CA ARG A 109 -3.19 3.32 -9.30
C ARG A 109 -2.32 2.38 -8.47
N GLY A 110 -2.95 1.55 -7.64
CA GLY A 110 -2.25 0.78 -6.60
C GLY A 110 -1.07 -0.06 -7.10
N VAL A 111 -1.16 -0.62 -8.31
CA VAL A 111 -0.06 -1.39 -8.92
C VAL A 111 1.14 -0.51 -9.32
N ASP A 112 0.88 0.69 -9.82
CA ASP A 112 1.94 1.63 -10.22
C ASP A 112 2.59 2.27 -9.00
N ASP A 113 1.80 2.56 -7.96
CA ASP A 113 2.33 2.96 -6.66
C ASP A 113 3.27 1.87 -6.10
N ALA A 114 2.86 0.59 -6.11
CA ALA A 114 3.70 -0.53 -5.67
C ALA A 114 5.01 -0.64 -6.46
N ARG A 115 4.96 -0.53 -7.79
CA ARG A 115 6.15 -0.53 -8.65
C ARG A 115 7.11 0.61 -8.32
N ASN A 116 6.58 1.81 -8.11
CA ASN A 116 7.39 2.97 -7.74
C ASN A 116 7.99 2.85 -6.33
N ILE A 117 7.27 2.28 -5.38
CA ILE A 117 7.78 1.99 -4.04
C ILE A 117 8.98 1.03 -4.11
N VAL A 118 8.92 -0.01 -4.95
CA VAL A 118 10.03 -0.97 -5.13
C VAL A 118 11.32 -0.28 -5.54
N ARG A 119 11.24 0.76 -6.38
CA ARG A 119 12.41 1.54 -6.83
C ARG A 119 13.10 2.30 -5.70
N LEU A 120 12.37 2.62 -4.62
CA LEU A 120 12.91 3.29 -3.44
C LEU A 120 13.62 2.35 -2.46
N LEU A 121 13.40 1.04 -2.56
CA LEU A 121 13.90 0.05 -1.59
C LEU A 121 15.43 -0.03 -1.53
N SER A 122 16.10 0.26 -2.65
CA SER A 122 17.57 0.31 -2.72
C SER A 122 18.19 1.46 -1.92
N PHE A 123 17.41 2.49 -1.61
CA PHE A 123 17.84 3.66 -0.83
C PHE A 123 17.44 3.58 0.64
N ILE A 124 16.92 2.44 1.10
CA ILE A 124 16.45 2.23 2.46
C ILE A 124 17.53 1.54 3.29
N ASP A 125 17.73 2.04 4.50
CA ASP A 125 18.53 1.38 5.53
C ASP A 125 17.69 0.33 6.26
N TRP A 126 17.81 -0.91 5.81
CA TRP A 126 17.06 -2.06 6.32
C TRP A 126 17.47 -2.48 7.73
N SER A 127 18.59 -1.98 8.29
CA SER A 127 18.95 -2.24 9.69
C SER A 127 17.93 -1.67 10.69
N LEU A 128 17.08 -0.74 10.23
CA LEU A 128 16.02 -0.12 11.01
C LEU A 128 14.70 -0.90 10.96
N GLU A 129 14.60 -1.96 10.16
CA GLU A 129 13.37 -2.74 9.95
C GLU A 129 12.79 -3.25 11.26
N GLU A 130 13.57 -4.03 12.02
CA GLU A 130 13.10 -4.68 13.26
C GLU A 130 12.53 -3.67 14.27
N LYS A 131 13.14 -2.48 14.33
CA LYS A 131 12.71 -1.40 15.23
C LYS A 131 11.43 -0.69 14.78
N LEU A 132 11.13 -0.74 13.48
CA LEU A 132 10.02 0.01 12.87
C LEU A 132 8.88 -0.88 12.39
N ALA A 133 9.12 -2.18 12.25
CA ALA A 133 8.13 -3.19 11.96
C ALA A 133 7.08 -3.20 13.06
N ARG A 134 5.83 -3.32 12.63
CA ARG A 134 4.68 -3.36 13.50
C ARG A 134 4.24 -4.82 13.64
N PRO A 135 3.97 -5.32 14.86
CA PRO A 135 3.46 -6.68 15.02
C PRO A 135 2.07 -6.84 14.39
N PRO A 136 1.69 -8.08 14.03
CA PRO A 136 0.34 -8.40 13.56
C PRO A 136 -0.76 -7.87 14.48
N GLY A 137 -1.90 -7.48 13.93
CA GLY A 137 -3.06 -7.00 14.69
C GLY A 137 -2.95 -5.57 15.26
N SER A 138 -1.81 -4.89 15.13
CA SER A 138 -1.69 -3.49 15.52
C SER A 138 -2.08 -2.55 14.37
N ILE A 139 -3.15 -1.77 14.54
CA ILE A 139 -3.68 -0.87 13.49
C ILE A 139 -3.58 0.64 13.83
N SER A 140 -3.17 0.97 15.07
CA SER A 140 -3.05 2.35 15.57
C SER A 140 -1.88 3.17 15.02
#